data_AF-A0A8C3V7N4-F1
#
_entry.id   AF-A0A8C3V7N4-F1
#
_cell.length_a   1.000
_cell.length_b   1.000
_cell.length_c   1.000
_cell.angle_alpha   90.00
_cell.angle_beta   90.00
_cell.angle_gamma   90.00
#
_symmetry.space_group_name_H-M   'P 1'
#
loop_
_entity.id
_entity.type
_entity.pdbx_description
1 polymer ?
#
loop_
_entity_poly.entity_id
_entity_poly.type
_entity_poly.pdbx_seq_one_letter_code
_entity_poly.pdbx_strand_id
1 'polypeptide(L)'
;MFAKLKKKIAEEAAVAPRPGGAARIPRSVSKESITSVGADSGDDFASDGSSSREDLSSQLFRRNEQIRKLEVKLSASMRKFQEQNEAHQASRAKMAEGMALALGKKDKEWMEILAQVEKEKKMLQTQLQEMREQSLNLFQKRDEIDELEGFQQQEIAKVKHMLLKKEESLSRAEQELEARAQELSQAQAELQAARSESSGLRRDLQDLQQHLLQLEARRYGAEDFPGAVDLKASLQKRFSDFSFSQMTLEFAERDKLTEELQEKVSSLEKKLERNLSGDEHVQELLKEVIKKELEEKLQIATETLKKSKEAAADQDLKIQKLVSILHVSLTSYRSLLSIPRNNHFSVWLFKCLFSCCLSPELRSNEMSSRETVSVEIAKALEETRKQREELQQQVSHLNALIKEKDQLIDEKCDLLLKQKEELNQLSQEESTRALNNEHCPSPENSVVEQNGEVAAADVIQLQKDNRELEQQIAEKNKMIKQLQQRMAELKKTLQKELKIRPDSEVPELRTNSEVPNASVTVTNNSDLNDSREINFEYLKHVVLKFMSCRESEAFHLIKAVSVLLNFSQEEENMLKETLEYKMSWFGSKPSPKGSIRPSISSPRTLWP
;
A
#
# COMPACT_ATOMS: atom_id res chain seq x y z
N MET A 1 31.71 11.04 -26.25
CA MET A 1 32.67 10.10 -25.61
C MET A 1 32.81 8.77 -26.36
N PHE A 2 31.75 8.22 -26.96
CA PHE A 2 31.81 6.98 -27.75
C PHE A 2 32.76 7.00 -28.98
N ALA A 3 32.93 8.15 -29.66
CA ALA A 3 33.83 8.27 -30.80
C ALA A 3 35.32 8.16 -30.41
N LYS A 4 35.70 8.64 -29.22
CA LYS A 4 37.07 8.50 -28.69
C LYS A 4 37.37 7.06 -28.27
N LEU A 5 36.37 6.31 -27.82
CA LEU A 5 36.51 4.90 -27.49
C LEU A 5 36.69 4.02 -28.74
N LYS A 6 35.92 4.30 -29.81
CA LYS A 6 36.08 3.61 -31.10
C LYS A 6 37.45 3.86 -31.75
N LYS A 7 37.98 5.08 -31.63
CA LYS A 7 39.34 5.40 -32.15
C LYS A 7 40.43 4.68 -31.37
N LYS A 8 40.28 4.55 -30.04
CA LYS A 8 41.26 3.88 -29.18
C LYS A 8 41.29 2.36 -29.38
N ILE A 9 40.13 1.74 -29.65
CA ILE A 9 40.03 0.31 -30.01
C ILE A 9 40.61 0.05 -31.42
N ALA A 10 40.46 0.99 -32.36
CA ALA A 10 41.05 0.87 -33.69
C ALA A 10 42.59 1.04 -33.71
N GLU A 11 43.14 1.89 -32.83
CA GLU A 11 44.59 2.04 -32.64
C GLU A 11 45.21 0.85 -31.89
N GLU A 12 44.53 0.25 -30.90
CA GLU A 12 45.02 -0.97 -30.23
C GLU A 12 44.90 -2.22 -31.10
N ALA A 13 43.88 -2.32 -31.96
CA ALA A 13 43.74 -3.44 -32.91
C ALA A 13 44.80 -3.43 -34.03
N ALA A 14 45.49 -2.29 -34.25
CA ALA A 14 46.57 -2.18 -35.23
C ALA A 14 47.94 -2.67 -34.70
N VAL A 15 48.06 -2.96 -33.39
CA VAL A 15 49.34 -3.33 -32.74
C VAL A 15 49.41 -4.81 -32.33
N ALA A 16 48.35 -5.60 -32.54
CA ALA A 16 48.38 -7.05 -32.32
C ALA A 16 48.81 -7.81 -33.60
N PRO A 17 49.82 -8.70 -33.55
CA PRO A 17 50.22 -9.48 -34.71
C PRO A 17 49.18 -10.57 -35.03
N ARG A 18 48.69 -10.59 -36.27
CA ARG A 18 47.79 -11.63 -36.78
C ARG A 18 48.44 -13.02 -36.73
N PRO A 19 47.72 -14.09 -36.34
CA PRO A 19 48.15 -15.46 -36.56
C PRO A 19 47.73 -15.86 -37.97
N GLY A 20 48.68 -15.86 -38.91
CA GLY A 20 48.41 -16.24 -40.29
C GLY A 20 49.25 -15.46 -41.29
N GLY A 21 50.55 -15.79 -41.33
CA GLY A 21 51.47 -15.26 -42.32
C GLY A 21 52.69 -16.18 -42.36
N ALA A 22 52.79 -16.99 -43.40
CA ALA A 22 53.95 -17.80 -43.69
C ALA A 22 55.18 -16.90 -43.83
N ALA A 23 56.03 -16.87 -42.81
CA ALA A 23 57.32 -16.19 -42.85
C ALA A 23 58.43 -17.23 -42.99
N ARG A 24 59.17 -17.07 -44.08
CA ARG A 24 60.34 -17.83 -44.51
C ARG A 24 61.30 -18.13 -43.36
N ILE A 25 61.70 -19.39 -43.32
CA ILE A 25 62.92 -19.91 -42.70
C ILE A 25 64.10 -18.97 -43.01
N PRO A 26 64.83 -18.44 -42.01
CA PRO A 26 66.15 -17.90 -42.25
C PRO A 26 67.08 -19.07 -42.51
N ARG A 27 67.47 -19.26 -43.77
CA ARG A 27 68.62 -20.11 -44.14
C ARG A 27 69.85 -19.50 -43.48
N SER A 28 70.30 -20.10 -42.37
CA SER A 28 71.65 -19.87 -41.89
C SER A 28 72.60 -20.53 -42.87
N VAL A 29 73.13 -19.70 -43.77
CA VAL A 29 74.29 -19.97 -44.61
C VAL A 29 75.45 -20.39 -43.70
N SER A 30 75.84 -21.66 -43.80
CA SER A 30 77.14 -22.13 -43.31
C SER A 30 78.22 -21.37 -44.08
N LYS A 31 78.81 -20.36 -43.43
CA LYS A 31 80.05 -19.75 -43.92
C LYS A 31 81.19 -20.68 -43.56
N GLU A 32 81.65 -21.38 -44.58
CA GLU A 32 82.99 -21.92 -44.67
C GLU A 32 83.99 -20.79 -44.35
N SER A 33 84.86 -21.03 -43.37
CA SER A 33 86.06 -20.24 -43.11
C SER A 33 87.12 -21.19 -42.57
N ILE A 34 87.55 -22.05 -43.49
CA ILE A 34 88.82 -22.76 -43.43
C ILE A 34 89.89 -21.71 -43.74
N THR A 35 90.61 -21.24 -42.72
CA THR A 35 91.85 -20.52 -42.92
C THR A 35 92.89 -21.52 -43.41
N SER A 36 93.23 -21.41 -44.69
CA SER A 36 94.37 -22.08 -45.31
C SER A 36 95.67 -21.55 -44.69
N VAL A 37 96.41 -22.40 -43.99
CA VAL A 37 97.83 -22.17 -43.73
C VAL A 37 98.58 -23.23 -44.53
N GLY A 38 99.46 -22.72 -45.39
CA GLY A 38 100.07 -23.42 -46.50
C GLY A 38 100.95 -24.60 -46.09
N ALA A 39 101.15 -25.44 -47.09
CA ALA A 39 102.15 -26.48 -47.17
C ALA A 39 103.52 -26.01 -46.70
N ASP A 40 104.18 -26.84 -45.90
CA ASP A 40 105.64 -26.89 -45.86
C ASP A 40 106.06 -28.35 -46.10
N SER A 41 106.59 -28.55 -47.30
CA SER A 41 107.11 -29.79 -47.85
C SER A 41 108.62 -29.73 -47.69
N GLY A 42 109.11 -30.25 -46.56
CA GLY A 42 110.53 -30.48 -46.31
C GLY A 42 110.82 -31.97 -46.32
N ASP A 43 111.12 -32.49 -47.50
CA ASP A 43 111.80 -33.77 -47.69
C ASP A 43 113.22 -33.66 -47.09
N ASP A 44 113.52 -34.46 -46.06
CA ASP A 44 114.88 -34.81 -45.67
C ASP A 44 114.97 -36.33 -45.49
N PHE A 45 115.20 -37.02 -46.61
CA PHE A 45 115.63 -38.42 -46.63
C PHE A 45 117.12 -38.49 -46.28
N ALA A 46 117.44 -38.68 -45.01
CA ALA A 46 118.72 -39.26 -44.62
C ALA A 46 118.64 -40.79 -44.87
N SER A 47 119.09 -41.18 -46.06
CA SER A 47 119.38 -42.56 -46.42
C SER A 47 120.60 -43.02 -45.64
N ASP A 48 120.41 -43.83 -44.61
CA ASP A 48 121.43 -44.77 -44.16
C ASP A 48 120.84 -45.94 -43.37
N GLY A 49 121.26 -47.15 -43.75
CA GLY A 49 121.31 -48.30 -42.85
C GLY A 49 120.05 -49.17 -42.77
N SER A 50 119.91 -50.10 -43.72
CA SER A 50 119.45 -51.48 -43.50
C SER A 50 118.45 -51.72 -42.34
N SER A 51 117.15 -51.44 -42.57
CA SER A 51 116.09 -51.84 -41.64
C SER A 51 115.40 -53.10 -42.15
N SER A 52 115.45 -54.17 -41.36
CA SER A 52 114.84 -55.46 -41.71
C SER A 52 113.31 -55.35 -41.72
N ARG A 53 112.67 -56.30 -42.40
CA ARG A 53 111.21 -56.42 -42.50
C ARG A 53 110.50 -56.39 -41.12
N GLU A 54 111.18 -56.79 -40.05
CA GLU A 54 110.68 -56.79 -38.67
C GLU A 54 110.53 -55.38 -38.04
N ASP A 55 111.34 -54.39 -38.44
CA ASP A 55 111.32 -53.03 -37.87
C ASP A 55 110.16 -52.17 -38.42
N LEU A 56 109.88 -52.28 -39.72
CA LEU A 56 108.70 -51.66 -40.35
C LEU A 56 107.40 -52.21 -39.75
N SER A 57 107.37 -53.52 -39.46
CA SER A 57 106.23 -54.18 -38.80
C SER A 57 106.00 -53.62 -37.38
N SER A 58 107.06 -53.44 -36.61
CA SER A 58 106.99 -52.84 -35.27
C SER A 58 106.55 -51.38 -35.31
N GLN A 59 107.00 -50.61 -36.29
CA GLN A 59 106.58 -49.21 -36.48
C GLN A 59 105.11 -49.11 -36.91
N LEU A 60 104.63 -49.99 -37.79
CA LEU A 60 103.22 -50.10 -38.17
C LEU A 60 102.35 -50.51 -36.98
N PHE A 61 102.80 -51.45 -36.15
CA PHE A 61 102.07 -51.84 -34.94
C PHE A 61 101.90 -50.67 -33.96
N ARG A 62 102.96 -49.87 -33.73
CA ARG A 62 102.89 -48.66 -32.88
C ARG A 62 101.95 -47.61 -33.48
N ARG A 63 102.00 -47.38 -34.80
CA ARG A 63 101.07 -46.46 -35.48
C ARG A 63 99.62 -46.95 -35.41
N ASN A 64 99.37 -48.23 -35.62
CA ASN A 64 98.03 -48.82 -35.48
C ASN A 64 97.50 -48.72 -34.05
N GLU A 65 98.35 -48.91 -33.04
CA GLU A 65 97.96 -48.75 -31.64
C GLU A 65 97.67 -47.28 -31.29
N GLN A 66 98.41 -46.33 -31.87
CA GLN A 66 98.11 -44.90 -31.75
C GLN A 66 96.79 -44.54 -32.45
N ILE A 67 96.53 -45.09 -33.65
CA ILE A 67 95.26 -44.92 -34.37
C ILE A 67 94.11 -45.42 -33.51
N ARG A 68 94.19 -46.63 -32.93
CA ARG A 68 93.15 -47.14 -32.02
C ARG A 68 92.92 -46.24 -30.81
N LYS A 69 93.99 -45.74 -30.18
CA LYS A 69 93.87 -44.80 -29.04
C LYS A 69 93.20 -43.50 -29.46
N LEU A 70 93.48 -43.00 -30.66
CA LEU A 70 92.84 -41.80 -31.21
C LEU A 70 91.38 -42.06 -31.57
N GLU A 71 91.04 -43.23 -32.13
CA GLU A 71 89.65 -43.65 -32.40
C GLU A 71 88.83 -43.78 -31.10
N VAL A 72 89.42 -44.34 -30.04
CA VAL A 72 88.78 -44.41 -28.71
C VAL A 72 88.59 -43.01 -28.11
N LYS A 73 89.58 -42.11 -28.23
CA LYS A 73 89.43 -40.72 -27.77
C LYS A 73 88.39 -39.95 -28.59
N LEU A 74 88.35 -40.14 -29.90
CA LEU A 74 87.38 -39.52 -30.80
C LEU A 74 85.96 -40.01 -30.48
N SER A 75 85.77 -41.32 -30.34
CA SER A 75 84.48 -41.90 -29.95
C SER A 75 84.03 -41.48 -28.55
N ALA A 76 84.96 -41.38 -27.59
CA ALA A 76 84.66 -40.82 -26.27
C ALA A 76 84.28 -39.33 -26.34
N SER A 77 84.94 -38.55 -27.21
CA SER A 77 84.61 -37.14 -27.43
C SER A 77 83.26 -36.97 -28.13
N MET A 78 82.94 -37.80 -29.13
CA MET A 78 81.63 -37.83 -29.79
C MET A 78 80.52 -38.19 -28.80
N ARG A 79 80.76 -39.19 -27.94
CA ARG A 79 79.81 -39.57 -26.89
C ARG A 79 79.57 -38.44 -25.89
N LYS A 80 80.62 -37.76 -25.42
CA LYS A 80 80.47 -36.58 -24.53
C LYS A 80 79.67 -35.44 -25.18
N PHE A 81 79.92 -35.15 -26.46
CA PHE A 81 79.16 -34.14 -27.20
C PHE A 81 77.68 -34.55 -27.33
N GLN A 82 77.43 -35.83 -27.61
CA GLN A 82 76.07 -36.38 -27.67
C GLN A 82 75.36 -36.29 -26.31
N GLU A 83 76.01 -36.69 -25.22
CA GLU A 83 75.48 -36.59 -23.86
C GLU A 83 75.17 -35.13 -23.48
N GLN A 84 76.06 -34.19 -23.80
CA GLN A 84 75.81 -32.76 -23.59
C GLN A 84 74.60 -32.26 -24.40
N ASN A 85 74.50 -32.64 -25.67
CA ASN A 85 73.38 -32.26 -26.51
C ASN A 85 72.04 -32.85 -25.99
N GLU A 86 72.03 -34.12 -25.58
CA GLU A 86 70.88 -34.77 -24.96
C GLU A 86 70.48 -34.09 -23.64
N ALA A 87 71.45 -33.74 -22.79
CA ALA A 87 71.21 -33.01 -21.55
C ALA A 87 70.63 -31.60 -21.80
N HIS A 88 71.15 -30.88 -22.80
CA HIS A 88 70.61 -29.56 -23.20
C HIS A 88 69.20 -29.67 -23.77
N GLN A 89 68.93 -30.68 -24.62
CA GLN A 89 67.58 -30.94 -25.14
C GLN A 89 66.61 -31.31 -24.02
N ALA A 90 67.02 -32.17 -23.08
CA ALA A 90 66.22 -32.53 -21.92
C ALA A 90 65.95 -31.33 -21.00
N SER A 91 66.94 -30.45 -20.77
CA SER A 91 66.78 -29.22 -20.00
C SER A 91 65.80 -28.25 -20.68
N ARG A 92 65.92 -28.07 -21.99
CA ARG A 92 65.00 -27.25 -22.80
C ARG A 92 63.58 -27.82 -22.81
N ALA A 93 63.43 -29.14 -22.90
CA ALA A 93 62.14 -29.81 -22.83
C ALA A 93 61.48 -29.63 -21.46
N LYS A 94 62.23 -29.81 -20.35
CA LYS A 94 61.73 -29.56 -18.99
C LYS A 94 61.27 -28.11 -18.79
N MET A 95 61.98 -27.14 -19.36
CA MET A 95 61.56 -25.74 -19.29
C MET A 95 60.28 -25.48 -20.09
N ALA A 96 60.16 -26.05 -21.29
CA ALA A 96 58.95 -25.94 -22.10
C ALA A 96 57.75 -26.60 -21.41
N GLU A 97 57.94 -27.77 -20.80
CA GLU A 97 56.91 -28.46 -20.01
C GLU A 97 56.52 -27.65 -18.77
N GLY A 98 57.48 -27.07 -18.05
CA GLY A 98 57.22 -26.19 -16.90
C GLY A 98 56.41 -24.95 -17.29
N MET A 99 56.72 -24.31 -18.43
CA MET A 99 55.93 -23.20 -18.96
C MET A 99 54.52 -23.65 -19.38
N ALA A 100 54.38 -24.79 -20.05
CA ALA A 100 53.08 -25.33 -20.44
C ALA A 100 52.21 -25.66 -19.21
N LEU A 101 52.79 -26.22 -18.15
CA LEU A 101 52.10 -26.47 -16.89
C LEU A 101 51.69 -25.17 -16.18
N ALA A 102 52.54 -24.14 -16.19
CA ALA A 102 52.21 -22.84 -15.60
C ALA A 102 51.05 -22.16 -16.34
N LEU A 103 51.06 -22.17 -17.67
CA LEU A 103 49.95 -21.68 -18.49
C LEU A 103 48.67 -22.48 -18.25
N GLY A 104 48.76 -23.82 -18.21
CA GLY A 104 47.61 -24.67 -17.93
C GLY A 104 47.01 -24.46 -16.54
N LYS A 105 47.81 -24.11 -15.52
CA LYS A 105 47.30 -23.70 -14.20
C LYS A 105 46.57 -22.36 -14.28
N LYS A 106 47.12 -21.39 -15.01
CA LYS A 106 46.48 -20.09 -15.21
C LYS A 106 45.14 -20.23 -15.94
N ASP A 107 45.09 -21.04 -16.99
CA ASP A 107 43.85 -21.29 -17.72
C ASP A 107 42.78 -21.90 -16.81
N LYS A 108 43.16 -22.84 -15.92
CA LYS A 108 42.23 -23.39 -14.91
C LYS A 108 41.74 -22.32 -13.93
N GLU A 109 42.62 -21.50 -13.38
CA GLU A 109 42.25 -20.38 -12.49
C GLU A 109 41.25 -19.44 -13.18
N TRP A 110 41.51 -19.06 -14.43
CA TRP A 110 40.59 -18.20 -15.19
C TRP A 110 39.25 -18.86 -15.47
N MET A 111 39.22 -20.16 -15.76
CA MET A 111 37.98 -20.91 -15.97
C MET A 111 37.14 -20.98 -14.68
N GLU A 112 37.77 -21.16 -13.51
CA GLU A 112 37.08 -21.14 -12.22
C GLU A 112 36.51 -19.75 -11.90
N ILE A 113 37.27 -18.68 -12.14
CA ILE A 113 36.80 -17.30 -11.95
C ILE A 113 35.62 -17.00 -12.88
N LEU A 114 35.71 -17.37 -14.16
CA LEU A 114 34.61 -17.18 -15.11
C LEU A 114 33.35 -17.95 -14.68
N ALA A 115 33.49 -19.18 -14.21
CA ALA A 115 32.37 -19.98 -13.71
C ALA A 115 31.72 -19.33 -12.49
N GLN A 116 32.51 -18.80 -11.56
CA GLN A 116 32.00 -18.10 -10.38
C GLN A 116 31.27 -16.80 -10.76
N VAL A 117 31.85 -15.99 -11.65
CA VAL A 117 31.20 -14.76 -12.16
C VAL A 117 29.91 -15.08 -12.91
N GLU A 118 29.87 -16.16 -13.67
CA GLU A 118 28.66 -16.59 -14.37
C GLU A 118 27.56 -17.06 -13.40
N LYS A 119 27.94 -17.70 -12.30
CA LYS A 119 27.01 -18.05 -11.20
C LYS A 119 26.46 -16.80 -10.52
N GLU A 120 27.32 -15.83 -10.19
CA GLU A 120 26.91 -14.55 -9.58
C GLU A 120 26.00 -13.75 -10.51
N LYS A 121 26.34 -13.68 -11.80
CA LYS A 121 25.49 -13.04 -12.82
C LYS A 121 24.09 -13.67 -12.85
N LYS A 122 23.99 -15.01 -12.82
CA LYS A 122 22.70 -15.71 -12.81
C LYS A 122 21.91 -15.42 -11.53
N MET A 123 22.56 -15.45 -10.37
CA MET A 123 21.92 -15.11 -9.09
C MET A 123 21.36 -13.69 -9.11
N LEU A 124 22.17 -12.70 -9.52
CA LEU A 124 21.74 -11.30 -9.62
C LEU A 124 20.63 -11.11 -10.64
N GLN A 125 20.65 -11.85 -11.75
CA GLN A 125 19.60 -11.82 -12.76
C GLN A 125 18.27 -12.35 -12.21
N THR A 126 18.30 -13.46 -11.46
CA THR A 126 17.12 -14.01 -10.79
C THR A 126 16.59 -13.03 -9.74
N GLN A 127 17.45 -12.47 -8.89
CA GLN A 127 17.04 -11.46 -7.89
C GLN A 127 16.40 -10.23 -8.55
N LEU A 128 16.96 -9.76 -9.67
CA LEU A 128 16.38 -8.63 -10.40
C LEU A 128 15.01 -8.97 -11.01
N GLN A 129 14.82 -10.20 -11.47
CA GLN A 129 13.55 -10.67 -11.99
C GLN A 129 12.50 -10.81 -10.86
N GLU A 130 12.87 -11.40 -9.73
CA GLU A 130 12.03 -11.48 -8.54
C GLU A 130 11.60 -10.09 -8.05
N MET A 131 12.53 -9.13 -7.98
CA MET A 131 12.21 -7.75 -7.61
C MET A 131 11.24 -7.08 -8.59
N ARG A 132 11.35 -7.37 -9.90
CA ARG A 132 10.40 -6.87 -10.91
C ARG A 132 9.02 -7.49 -10.76
N GLU A 133 8.97 -8.80 -10.54
CA GLU A 133 7.71 -9.53 -10.34
C GLU A 133 7.02 -9.08 -9.05
N GLN A 134 7.77 -8.89 -7.96
CA GLN A 134 7.26 -8.30 -6.72
C GLN A 134 6.72 -6.89 -6.94
N SER A 135 7.44 -6.05 -7.67
CA SER A 135 6.98 -4.70 -8.01
C SER A 135 5.68 -4.71 -8.81
N LEU A 136 5.55 -5.65 -9.77
CA LEU A 136 4.33 -5.82 -10.56
C LEU A 136 3.16 -6.31 -9.69
N ASN A 137 3.41 -7.27 -8.79
CA ASN A 137 2.41 -7.79 -7.87
C ASN A 137 1.89 -6.70 -6.90
N LEU A 138 2.80 -5.85 -6.39
CA LEU A 138 2.42 -4.71 -5.55
C LEU A 138 1.58 -3.69 -6.31
N PHE A 139 1.89 -3.46 -7.59
CA PHE A 139 1.09 -2.57 -8.44
C PHE A 139 -0.32 -3.12 -8.65
N GLN A 140 -0.44 -4.39 -9.03
CA GLN A 140 -1.74 -5.06 -9.19
C GLN A 140 -2.57 -5.02 -7.90
N LYS A 141 -1.96 -5.33 -6.75
CA LYS A 141 -2.64 -5.23 -5.45
C LYS A 141 -3.09 -3.81 -5.13
N ARG A 142 -2.33 -2.80 -5.55
CA ARG A 142 -2.71 -1.41 -5.35
C ARG A 142 -3.92 -1.05 -6.21
N ASP A 143 -3.94 -1.47 -7.47
CA ASP A 143 -5.11 -1.28 -8.35
C ASP A 143 -6.36 -1.98 -7.79
N GLU A 144 -6.22 -3.22 -7.29
CA GLU A 144 -7.32 -3.95 -6.64
C GLU A 144 -7.84 -3.21 -5.38
N ILE A 145 -6.95 -2.66 -4.56
CA ILE A 145 -7.33 -1.85 -3.39
C ILE A 145 -8.08 -0.59 -3.84
N ASP A 146 -7.61 0.08 -4.88
CA ASP A 146 -8.23 1.30 -5.41
C ASP A 146 -9.65 1.03 -5.92
N GLU A 147 -9.87 -0.09 -6.60
CA GLU A 147 -11.21 -0.53 -7.03
C GLU A 147 -12.12 -0.81 -5.82
N LEU A 148 -11.61 -1.52 -4.81
CA LEU A 148 -12.35 -1.80 -3.58
C LEU A 148 -12.69 -0.54 -2.78
N GLU A 149 -11.77 0.42 -2.69
CA GLU A 149 -12.01 1.74 -2.08
C GLU A 149 -13.12 2.49 -2.83
N GLY A 150 -13.13 2.41 -4.17
CA GLY A 150 -14.19 2.96 -5.01
C GLY A 150 -15.56 2.37 -4.70
N PHE A 151 -15.65 1.04 -4.61
CA PHE A 151 -16.89 0.35 -4.21
C PHE A 151 -17.31 0.73 -2.79
N GLN A 152 -16.37 0.79 -1.85
CA GLN A 152 -16.67 1.17 -0.47
C GLN A 152 -17.21 2.60 -0.38
N GLN A 153 -16.63 3.55 -1.11
CA GLN A 153 -17.14 4.93 -1.17
C GLN A 153 -18.53 5.00 -1.80
N GLN A 154 -18.79 4.20 -2.83
CA GLN A 154 -20.11 4.12 -3.44
C GLN A 154 -21.16 3.59 -2.44
N GLU A 155 -20.85 2.51 -1.72
CA GLU A 155 -21.76 1.95 -0.71
C GLU A 155 -21.97 2.91 0.47
N ILE A 156 -20.92 3.58 0.95
CA ILE A 156 -21.04 4.62 1.98
C ILE A 156 -21.93 5.77 1.48
N ALA A 157 -21.79 6.20 0.23
CA ALA A 157 -22.63 7.27 -0.33
C ALA A 157 -24.10 6.84 -0.43
N LYS A 158 -24.38 5.60 -0.86
CA LYS A 158 -25.74 5.03 -0.87
C LYS A 158 -26.35 4.98 0.52
N VAL A 159 -25.61 4.48 1.51
CA VAL A 159 -26.08 4.41 2.91
C VAL A 159 -26.34 5.82 3.46
N LYS A 160 -25.44 6.78 3.21
CA LYS A 160 -25.64 8.19 3.60
C LYS A 160 -26.92 8.78 2.99
N HIS A 161 -27.16 8.56 1.70
CA HIS A 161 -28.38 9.05 1.06
C HIS A 161 -29.65 8.39 1.65
N MET A 162 -29.61 7.09 1.89
CA MET A 162 -30.72 6.38 2.54
C MET A 162 -30.99 6.89 3.96
N LEU A 163 -29.94 7.12 4.75
CA LEU A 163 -30.05 7.66 6.10
C LEU A 163 -30.62 9.07 6.10
N LEU A 164 -30.10 9.97 5.26
CA LEU A 164 -30.65 11.33 5.12
C LEU A 164 -32.13 11.31 4.75
N LYS A 165 -32.51 10.47 3.77
CA LYS A 165 -33.91 10.33 3.37
C LYS A 165 -34.80 9.81 4.51
N LYS A 166 -34.27 8.91 5.35
CA LYS A 166 -34.97 8.38 6.53
C LYS A 166 -35.09 9.43 7.63
N GLU A 167 -34.04 10.19 7.88
CA GLU A 167 -34.02 11.31 8.83
C GLU A 167 -35.03 12.39 8.43
N GLU A 168 -35.09 12.77 7.14
CA GLU A 168 -36.11 13.69 6.62
C GLU A 168 -37.54 13.14 6.76
N SER A 169 -37.74 11.84 6.57
CA SER A 169 -39.06 11.22 6.76
C SER A 169 -39.47 11.16 8.23
N LEU A 170 -38.51 10.92 9.13
CA LEU A 170 -38.73 10.92 10.57
C LEU A 170 -39.08 12.32 11.06
N SER A 171 -38.32 13.34 10.64
CA SER A 171 -38.59 14.73 10.99
C SER A 171 -39.97 15.20 10.54
N ARG A 172 -40.42 14.77 9.35
CA ARG A 172 -41.80 15.02 8.88
C ARG A 172 -42.85 14.35 9.78
N ALA A 173 -42.65 13.08 10.13
CA ALA A 173 -43.58 12.37 11.02
C ALA A 173 -43.62 12.98 12.42
N GLU A 174 -42.47 13.43 12.95
CA GLU A 174 -42.38 14.13 14.24
C GLU A 174 -43.15 15.46 14.20
N GLN A 175 -42.99 16.26 13.13
CA GLN A 175 -43.74 17.51 12.96
C GLN A 175 -45.26 17.27 12.87
N GLU A 176 -45.69 16.22 12.17
CA GLU A 176 -47.11 15.85 12.11
C GLU A 176 -47.67 15.42 13.46
N LEU A 177 -46.88 14.67 14.25
CA LEU A 177 -47.29 14.22 15.57
C LEU A 177 -47.38 15.40 16.54
N GLU A 178 -46.44 16.33 16.49
CA GLU A 178 -46.45 17.57 17.26
C GLU A 178 -47.68 18.43 16.90
N ALA A 179 -47.98 18.60 15.61
CA ALA A 179 -49.16 19.32 15.16
C ALA A 179 -50.45 18.67 15.70
N ARG A 180 -50.57 17.34 15.64
CA ARG A 180 -51.71 16.62 16.22
C ARG A 180 -51.80 16.75 17.75
N ALA A 181 -50.67 16.77 18.44
CA ALA A 181 -50.64 16.98 19.89
C ALA A 181 -51.17 18.37 20.25
N GLN A 182 -50.80 19.40 19.49
CA GLN A 182 -51.32 20.76 19.64
C GLN A 182 -52.82 20.84 19.33
N GLU A 183 -53.28 20.23 18.24
CA GLU A 183 -54.71 20.14 17.90
C GLU A 183 -55.52 19.45 19.02
N LEU A 184 -54.99 18.36 19.59
CA LEU A 184 -55.65 17.64 20.68
C LEU A 184 -55.71 18.47 21.96
N SER A 185 -54.64 19.20 22.28
CA SER A 185 -54.61 20.13 23.43
C SER A 185 -55.66 21.24 23.26
N GLN A 186 -55.77 21.81 22.05
CA GLN A 186 -56.77 22.82 21.76
C GLN A 186 -58.20 22.25 21.88
N ALA A 187 -58.46 21.08 21.31
CA ALA A 187 -59.77 20.41 21.41
C ALA A 187 -60.13 20.09 22.88
N GLN A 188 -59.16 19.69 23.70
CA GLN A 188 -59.37 19.50 25.14
C GLN A 188 -59.73 20.80 25.87
N ALA A 189 -59.07 21.92 25.53
CA ALA A 189 -59.38 23.23 26.10
C ALA A 189 -60.80 23.69 25.72
N GLU A 190 -61.17 23.55 24.46
CA GLU A 190 -62.52 23.85 23.97
C GLU A 190 -63.58 22.98 24.67
N LEU A 191 -63.30 21.68 24.85
CA LEU A 191 -64.20 20.78 25.57
C LEU A 191 -64.33 21.13 27.06
N GLN A 192 -63.25 21.58 27.71
CA GLN A 192 -63.33 22.10 29.08
C GLN A 192 -64.17 23.38 29.17
N ALA A 193 -64.00 24.30 28.21
CA ALA A 193 -64.80 25.52 28.15
C ALA A 193 -66.29 25.20 28.01
N ALA A 194 -66.67 24.35 27.03
CA ALA A 194 -68.04 23.91 26.84
C ALA A 194 -68.62 23.18 28.06
N ARG A 195 -67.80 22.39 28.76
CA ARG A 195 -68.21 21.73 30.01
C ARG A 195 -68.51 22.74 31.12
N SER A 196 -67.69 23.79 31.23
CA SER A 196 -67.89 24.86 32.21
C SER A 196 -69.17 25.64 31.94
N GLU A 197 -69.47 25.96 30.68
CA GLU A 197 -70.72 26.60 30.25
C GLU A 197 -71.93 25.72 30.55
N SER A 198 -71.87 24.44 30.18
CA SER A 198 -72.94 23.47 30.47
C SER A 198 -73.20 23.32 31.98
N SER A 199 -72.16 23.46 32.82
CA SER A 199 -72.32 23.51 34.28
C SER A 199 -72.97 24.79 34.77
N GLY A 200 -72.68 25.93 34.13
CA GLY A 200 -73.33 27.22 34.38
C GLY A 200 -74.82 27.17 34.08
N LEU A 201 -75.17 26.76 32.86
CA LEU A 201 -76.56 26.60 32.45
C LEU A 201 -77.34 25.62 33.34
N ARG A 202 -76.68 24.55 33.83
CA ARG A 202 -77.30 23.63 34.79
C ARG A 202 -77.63 24.32 36.13
N ARG A 203 -76.77 25.21 36.62
CA ARG A 203 -77.03 25.99 37.83
C ARG A 203 -78.20 26.95 37.59
N ASP A 204 -78.19 27.68 36.48
CA ASP A 204 -79.26 28.63 36.14
C ASP A 204 -80.61 27.90 36.03
N LEU A 205 -80.64 26.71 35.41
CA LEU A 205 -81.84 25.86 35.35
C LEU A 205 -82.33 25.41 36.74
N GLN A 206 -81.42 25.06 37.65
CA GLN A 206 -81.78 24.71 39.03
C GLN A 206 -82.37 25.90 39.78
N ASP A 207 -81.79 27.08 39.62
CA ASP A 207 -82.29 28.32 40.24
C ASP A 207 -83.70 28.64 39.70
N LEU A 208 -83.90 28.56 38.38
CA LEU A 208 -85.21 28.70 37.74
C LEU A 208 -86.23 27.67 38.25
N GLN A 209 -85.85 26.39 38.39
CA GLN A 209 -86.72 25.36 38.98
C GLN A 209 -87.12 25.68 40.43
N GLN A 210 -86.18 26.14 41.27
CA GLN A 210 -86.50 26.56 42.63
C GLN A 210 -87.47 27.75 42.65
N HIS A 211 -87.27 28.73 41.78
CA HIS A 211 -88.16 29.88 41.67
C HIS A 211 -89.57 29.47 41.24
N LEU A 212 -89.70 28.56 40.27
CA LEU A 212 -91.00 28.03 39.85
C LEU A 212 -91.71 27.31 41.01
N LEU A 213 -91.00 26.50 41.80
CA LEU A 213 -91.56 25.86 43.00
C LEU A 213 -92.02 26.87 44.06
N GLN A 214 -91.27 27.95 44.29
CA GLN A 214 -91.68 29.02 45.21
C GLN A 214 -92.93 29.77 44.71
N LEU A 215 -93.02 30.01 43.41
CA LEU A 215 -94.19 30.64 42.78
C LEU A 215 -95.41 29.73 42.83
N GLU A 216 -95.26 28.43 42.60
CA GLU A 216 -96.32 27.44 42.78
C GLU A 216 -96.80 27.41 44.24
N ALA A 217 -95.90 27.39 45.23
CA ALA A 217 -96.27 27.45 46.64
C ALA A 217 -97.04 28.73 47.01
N ARG A 218 -96.64 29.89 46.45
CA ARG A 218 -97.40 31.15 46.60
C ARG A 218 -98.78 31.11 45.93
N ARG A 219 -98.89 30.43 44.79
CA ARG A 219 -100.14 30.27 44.05
C ARG A 219 -101.13 29.38 44.81
N TYR A 220 -100.68 28.29 45.43
CA TYR A 220 -101.52 27.46 46.31
C TYR A 220 -101.98 28.21 47.59
N GLY A 221 -101.22 29.21 48.04
CA GLY A 221 -101.63 30.10 49.14
C GLY A 221 -102.65 31.18 48.77
N ALA A 222 -103.03 31.31 47.49
CA ALA A 222 -103.92 32.35 46.96
C ALA A 222 -105.22 31.81 46.33
N GLU A 223 -105.49 30.50 46.41
CA GLU A 223 -106.71 29.89 45.88
C GLU A 223 -107.90 30.09 46.83
N ASP A 224 -108.56 31.25 46.75
CA ASP A 224 -109.92 31.46 47.28
C ASP A 224 -110.66 32.51 46.43
N PHE A 225 -110.82 32.27 45.11
CA PHE A 225 -111.64 33.14 44.23
C PHE A 225 -112.35 32.37 43.08
N PRO A 226 -113.69 32.46 42.91
CA PRO A 226 -114.46 31.58 42.01
C PRO A 226 -114.46 31.92 40.50
N GLY A 227 -113.69 32.92 40.04
CA GLY A 227 -113.62 33.31 38.62
C GLY A 227 -112.42 32.76 37.85
N ALA A 228 -111.52 32.04 38.52
CA ALA A 228 -110.20 31.70 38.00
C ALA A 228 -110.18 30.53 37.00
N VAL A 229 -111.25 29.75 36.88
CA VAL A 229 -111.23 28.48 36.12
C VAL A 229 -111.13 28.68 34.60
N ASP A 230 -111.82 29.66 34.03
CA ASP A 230 -111.77 29.97 32.58
C ASP A 230 -110.48 30.68 32.17
N LEU A 231 -109.95 31.55 33.04
CA LEU A 231 -108.64 32.19 32.83
C LEU A 231 -107.50 31.19 33.01
N LYS A 232 -107.63 30.24 33.96
CA LYS A 232 -106.69 29.13 34.21
C LYS A 232 -106.66 28.18 33.01
N ALA A 233 -107.80 27.83 32.42
CA ALA A 233 -107.85 27.03 31.19
C ALA A 233 -107.19 27.76 29.99
N SER A 234 -107.45 29.06 29.83
CA SER A 234 -106.87 29.86 28.74
C SER A 234 -105.36 30.13 28.91
N LEU A 235 -104.90 30.32 30.14
CA LEU A 235 -103.47 30.41 30.47
C LEU A 235 -102.79 29.06 30.35
N GLN A 236 -103.42 27.98 30.80
CA GLN A 236 -102.89 26.62 30.67
C GLN A 236 -102.73 26.22 29.22
N LYS A 237 -103.70 26.54 28.35
CA LYS A 237 -103.58 26.37 26.91
C LYS A 237 -102.41 27.18 26.33
N ARG A 238 -102.28 28.47 26.66
CA ARG A 238 -101.14 29.29 26.20
C ARG A 238 -99.80 28.82 26.76
N PHE A 239 -99.77 28.25 27.97
CA PHE A 239 -98.58 27.68 28.57
C PHE A 239 -98.18 26.38 27.87
N SER A 240 -99.15 25.54 27.52
CA SER A 240 -98.95 24.36 26.68
C SER A 240 -98.46 24.74 25.28
N ASP A 241 -99.05 25.76 24.65
CA ASP A 241 -98.66 26.23 23.32
C ASP A 241 -97.25 26.88 23.34
N PHE A 242 -96.93 27.66 24.37
CA PHE A 242 -95.60 28.26 24.53
C PHE A 242 -94.53 27.22 24.86
N SER A 243 -94.82 26.27 25.76
CA SER A 243 -93.92 25.16 26.08
C SER A 243 -93.70 24.25 24.88
N PHE A 244 -94.73 23.99 24.08
CA PHE A 244 -94.61 23.26 22.82
C PHE A 244 -93.75 24.04 21.82
N SER A 245 -93.98 25.34 21.66
CA SER A 245 -93.20 26.20 20.76
C SER A 245 -91.72 26.31 21.19
N GLN A 246 -91.45 26.38 22.49
CA GLN A 246 -90.09 26.42 23.03
C GLN A 246 -89.38 25.08 22.84
N MET A 247 -90.07 23.97 23.09
CA MET A 247 -89.53 22.63 22.86
C MET A 247 -89.26 22.39 21.36
N THR A 248 -90.10 22.88 20.45
CA THR A 248 -89.83 22.80 19.01
C THR A 248 -88.65 23.65 18.56
N LEU A 249 -88.39 24.79 19.21
CA LEU A 249 -87.29 25.68 18.86
C LEU A 249 -85.95 25.15 19.40
N GLU A 250 -85.94 24.64 20.64
CA GLU A 250 -84.80 23.91 21.19
C GLU A 250 -84.51 22.63 20.40
N PHE A 251 -85.54 21.90 19.95
CA PHE A 251 -85.35 20.72 19.10
C PHE A 251 -84.75 21.11 17.76
N ALA A 252 -85.23 22.19 17.12
CA ALA A 252 -84.66 22.71 15.88
C ALA A 252 -83.21 23.19 16.04
N GLU A 253 -82.85 23.81 17.18
CA GLU A 253 -81.47 24.19 17.48
C GLU A 253 -80.57 22.97 17.74
N ARG A 254 -81.07 21.95 18.43
CA ARG A 254 -80.35 20.68 18.63
C ARG A 254 -80.18 19.92 17.33
N ASP A 255 -81.17 19.92 16.46
CA ASP A 255 -81.09 19.32 15.12
C ASP A 255 -80.01 20.03 14.29
N LYS A 256 -79.98 21.37 14.32
CA LYS A 256 -78.90 22.16 13.69
C LYS A 256 -77.51 21.81 14.22
N LEU A 257 -77.37 21.72 15.54
CA LEU A 257 -76.08 21.36 16.16
C LEU A 257 -75.66 19.92 15.82
N THR A 258 -76.65 19.03 15.69
CA THR A 258 -76.44 17.64 15.28
C THR A 258 -76.00 17.60 13.83
N GLU A 259 -76.60 18.39 12.93
CA GLU A 259 -76.17 18.54 11.54
C GLU A 259 -74.73 19.08 11.44
N GLU A 260 -74.36 20.12 12.20
CA GLU A 260 -72.99 20.66 12.22
C GLU A 260 -71.95 19.64 12.73
N LEU A 261 -72.30 18.86 13.75
CA LEU A 261 -71.45 17.77 14.24
C LEU A 261 -71.34 16.64 13.23
N GLN A 262 -72.43 16.27 12.57
CA GLN A 262 -72.46 15.26 11.50
C GLN A 262 -71.58 15.68 10.32
N GLU A 263 -71.60 16.97 9.98
CA GLU A 263 -70.81 17.54 8.90
C GLU A 263 -69.31 17.61 9.26
N LYS A 264 -68.99 17.95 10.52
CA LYS A 264 -67.61 17.86 11.05
C LYS A 264 -67.08 16.43 11.08
N VAL A 265 -67.89 15.47 11.51
CA VAL A 265 -67.53 14.04 11.47
C VAL A 265 -67.29 13.61 10.03
N SER A 266 -68.18 13.95 9.11
CA SER A 266 -68.03 13.66 7.67
C SER A 266 -66.77 14.30 7.07
N SER A 267 -66.40 15.50 7.52
CA SER A 267 -65.19 16.21 7.10
C SER A 267 -63.92 15.56 7.64
N LEU A 268 -63.91 15.13 8.91
CA LEU A 268 -62.81 14.40 9.52
C LEU A 268 -62.64 13.00 8.93
N GLU A 269 -63.74 12.29 8.67
CA GLU A 269 -63.74 11.01 7.93
C GLU A 269 -63.14 11.19 6.54
N LYS A 270 -63.56 12.22 5.79
CA LYS A 270 -62.97 12.57 4.49
C LYS A 270 -61.50 12.98 4.55
N LYS A 271 -61.03 13.58 5.65
CA LYS A 271 -59.59 13.90 5.84
C LYS A 271 -58.81 12.63 6.19
N LEU A 272 -59.38 11.76 7.02
CA LEU A 272 -58.79 10.50 7.41
C LEU A 272 -58.66 9.56 6.20
N GLU A 273 -59.70 9.43 5.38
CA GLU A 273 -59.66 8.68 4.12
C GLU A 273 -58.61 9.22 3.14
N ARG A 274 -58.48 10.55 3.02
CA ARG A 274 -57.44 11.16 2.18
C ARG A 274 -56.03 10.91 2.71
N ASN A 275 -55.83 10.90 4.03
CA ASN A 275 -54.54 10.59 4.63
C ASN A 275 -54.20 9.11 4.54
N LEU A 276 -55.18 8.22 4.72
CA LEU A 276 -55.03 6.78 4.49
C LEU A 276 -54.74 6.48 3.02
N SER A 277 -55.40 7.18 2.09
CA SER A 277 -55.08 7.14 0.64
C SER A 277 -53.65 7.61 0.34
N GLY A 278 -53.13 8.58 1.09
CA GLY A 278 -51.74 9.03 0.99
C GLY A 278 -50.76 7.96 1.46
N ASP A 279 -51.06 7.28 2.57
CA ASP A 279 -50.26 6.16 3.07
C ASP A 279 -50.34 4.94 2.15
N GLU A 280 -51.51 4.64 1.60
CA GLU A 280 -51.69 3.66 0.52
C GLU A 280 -50.87 4.03 -0.72
N HIS A 281 -50.81 5.30 -1.10
CA HIS A 281 -49.98 5.76 -2.22
C HIS A 281 -48.49 5.62 -1.95
N VAL A 282 -48.02 5.93 -0.73
CA VAL A 282 -46.63 5.72 -0.32
C VAL A 282 -46.31 4.23 -0.28
N GLN A 283 -47.22 3.39 0.20
CA GLN A 283 -47.07 1.94 0.21
C GLN A 283 -47.05 1.37 -1.22
N GLU A 284 -47.86 1.89 -2.13
CA GLU A 284 -47.88 1.53 -3.55
C GLU A 284 -46.58 1.97 -4.26
N LEU A 285 -46.06 3.16 -3.96
CA LEU A 285 -44.75 3.62 -4.43
C LEU A 285 -43.60 2.76 -3.92
N LEU A 286 -43.65 2.32 -2.66
CA LEU A 286 -42.68 1.39 -2.10
C LEU A 286 -42.76 0.02 -2.76
N LYS A 287 -43.97 -0.50 -3.02
CA LYS A 287 -44.17 -1.73 -3.78
C LYS A 287 -43.64 -1.59 -5.21
N GLU A 288 -43.89 -0.47 -5.89
CA GLU A 288 -43.36 -0.16 -7.22
C GLU A 288 -41.82 -0.11 -7.25
N VAL A 289 -41.19 0.52 -6.24
CA VAL A 289 -39.72 0.58 -6.14
C VAL A 289 -39.12 -0.81 -5.90
N ILE A 290 -39.69 -1.56 -4.96
CA ILE A 290 -39.25 -2.94 -4.67
C ILE A 290 -39.46 -3.84 -5.91
N LYS A 291 -40.59 -3.69 -6.60
CA LYS A 291 -40.90 -4.42 -7.83
C LYS A 291 -39.89 -4.09 -8.93
N LYS A 292 -39.56 -2.81 -9.15
CA LYS A 292 -38.54 -2.39 -10.14
C LYS A 292 -37.17 -2.96 -9.81
N GLU A 293 -36.77 -2.93 -8.54
CA GLU A 293 -35.47 -3.49 -8.14
C GLU A 293 -35.43 -5.02 -8.27
N LEU A 294 -36.54 -5.70 -8.01
CA LEU A 294 -36.68 -7.14 -8.27
C LEU A 294 -36.67 -7.45 -9.77
N GLU A 295 -37.33 -6.64 -10.59
CA GLU A 295 -37.32 -6.77 -12.06
C GLU A 295 -35.92 -6.55 -12.63
N GLU A 296 -35.17 -5.58 -12.12
CA GLU A 296 -33.77 -5.34 -12.50
C GLU A 296 -32.87 -6.52 -12.13
N LYS A 297 -32.99 -7.04 -10.89
CA LYS A 297 -32.26 -8.24 -10.46
C LYS A 297 -32.63 -9.47 -11.29
N LEU A 298 -33.90 -9.62 -11.64
CA LEU A 298 -34.37 -10.68 -12.53
C LEU A 298 -33.77 -10.51 -13.93
N GLN A 299 -33.72 -9.30 -14.46
CA GLN A 299 -33.15 -9.00 -15.77
C GLN A 299 -31.66 -9.35 -15.82
N ILE A 300 -30.88 -8.92 -14.82
CA ILE A 300 -29.45 -9.28 -14.68
C ILE A 300 -29.27 -10.80 -14.59
N ALA A 301 -30.10 -11.49 -13.80
CA ALA A 301 -30.07 -12.95 -13.68
C ALA A 301 -30.42 -13.66 -15.01
N THR A 302 -31.41 -13.16 -15.75
CA THR A 302 -31.77 -13.73 -17.06
C THR A 302 -30.68 -13.50 -18.10
N GLU A 303 -30.00 -12.37 -18.06
CA GLU A 303 -28.92 -12.05 -19.01
C GLU A 303 -27.65 -12.86 -18.74
N THR A 304 -27.30 -13.05 -17.46
CA THR A 304 -26.20 -13.96 -17.07
C THR A 304 -26.50 -15.41 -17.43
N LEU A 305 -27.74 -15.87 -17.25
CA LEU A 305 -28.17 -17.20 -17.68
C LEU A 305 -28.16 -17.35 -19.21
N LYS A 306 -28.49 -16.29 -19.96
CA LYS A 306 -28.40 -16.30 -21.42
C LYS A 306 -26.95 -16.47 -21.89
N LYS A 307 -26.02 -15.71 -21.31
CA LYS A 307 -24.58 -15.81 -21.59
C LYS A 307 -24.03 -17.21 -21.28
N SER A 308 -24.44 -17.82 -20.16
CA SER A 308 -24.01 -19.19 -19.83
C SER A 308 -24.62 -20.23 -20.77
N LYS A 309 -25.86 -20.06 -21.22
CA LYS A 309 -26.49 -20.93 -22.23
C LYS A 309 -25.82 -20.81 -23.61
N GLU A 310 -25.42 -19.62 -24.02
CA GLU A 310 -24.66 -19.40 -25.26
C GLU A 310 -23.29 -20.09 -25.19
N ALA A 311 -22.57 -19.96 -24.07
CA ALA A 311 -21.31 -20.67 -23.85
C ALA A 311 -21.48 -22.20 -23.85
N ALA A 312 -22.57 -22.72 -23.28
CA ALA A 312 -22.90 -24.14 -23.32
C ALA A 312 -23.22 -24.62 -24.76
N ALA A 313 -23.97 -23.83 -25.54
CA ALA A 313 -24.27 -24.14 -26.94
C ALA A 313 -23.00 -24.17 -27.81
N ASP A 314 -22.04 -23.27 -27.55
CA ASP A 314 -20.73 -23.29 -28.22
C ASP A 314 -19.91 -24.54 -27.88
N GLN A 315 -19.98 -25.01 -26.64
CA GLN A 315 -19.37 -26.28 -26.23
C GLN A 315 -20.07 -27.47 -26.91
N ASP A 316 -21.39 -27.50 -26.95
CA ASP A 316 -22.16 -28.55 -27.63
C ASP A 316 -21.85 -28.57 -29.13
N LEU A 317 -21.68 -27.42 -29.79
CA LEU A 317 -21.28 -27.36 -31.19
C LEU A 317 -19.87 -27.95 -31.41
N LYS A 318 -18.94 -27.70 -30.48
CA LYS A 318 -17.59 -28.33 -30.52
C LYS A 318 -17.70 -29.84 -30.36
N ILE A 319 -18.52 -30.31 -29.42
CA ILE A 319 -18.77 -31.74 -29.20
C ILE A 319 -19.40 -32.36 -30.45
N GLN A 320 -20.41 -31.72 -31.03
CA GLN A 320 -21.09 -32.22 -32.23
C GLN A 320 -20.15 -32.30 -33.44
N LYS A 321 -19.25 -31.32 -33.61
CA LYS A 321 -18.19 -31.38 -34.64
C LYS A 321 -17.27 -32.58 -34.43
N LEU A 322 -16.80 -32.80 -33.19
CA LEU A 322 -15.97 -33.96 -32.85
C LEU A 322 -16.69 -35.28 -33.10
N VAL A 323 -17.96 -35.37 -32.68
CA VAL A 323 -18.81 -36.54 -32.92
C VAL A 323 -19.03 -36.78 -34.42
N SER A 324 -19.23 -35.74 -35.21
CA SER A 324 -19.36 -35.85 -36.67
C SER A 324 -18.07 -36.35 -37.32
N ILE A 325 -16.90 -35.86 -36.88
CA ILE A 325 -15.60 -36.33 -37.37
C ILE A 325 -15.41 -37.82 -37.03
N LEU A 326 -15.73 -38.21 -35.80
CA LEU A 326 -15.73 -39.61 -35.36
C LEU A 326 -16.70 -40.46 -36.17
N HIS A 327 -17.90 -39.97 -36.45
CA HIS A 327 -18.92 -40.68 -37.21
C HIS A 327 -18.51 -40.88 -38.67
N VAL A 328 -17.94 -39.87 -39.32
CA VAL A 328 -17.40 -39.98 -40.69
C VAL A 328 -16.27 -41.01 -40.72
N SER A 329 -15.38 -40.96 -39.73
CA SER A 329 -14.28 -41.92 -39.59
C SER A 329 -14.83 -43.34 -39.43
N LEU A 330 -15.77 -43.56 -38.51
CA LEU A 330 -16.44 -44.85 -38.28
C LEU A 330 -17.21 -45.36 -39.51
N THR A 331 -17.89 -44.48 -40.24
CA THR A 331 -18.63 -44.83 -41.46
C THR A 331 -17.69 -45.23 -42.58
N SER A 332 -16.54 -44.55 -42.70
CA SER A 332 -15.46 -44.91 -43.62
C SER A 332 -14.90 -46.30 -43.27
N TYR A 333 -14.59 -46.55 -41.99
CA TYR A 333 -14.16 -47.87 -41.51
C TYR A 333 -15.21 -48.97 -41.76
N ARG A 334 -16.48 -48.69 -41.50
CA ARG A 334 -17.59 -49.64 -41.72
C ARG A 334 -17.82 -49.95 -43.20
N SER A 335 -17.66 -48.95 -44.07
CA SER A 335 -17.76 -49.13 -45.53
C SER A 335 -16.61 -49.98 -46.06
N LEU A 336 -15.39 -49.78 -45.56
CA LEU A 336 -14.24 -50.64 -45.86
C LEU A 336 -14.46 -52.09 -45.40
N LEU A 337 -15.11 -52.29 -44.25
CA LEU A 337 -15.47 -53.62 -43.75
C LEU A 337 -16.58 -54.31 -44.55
N SER A 338 -17.41 -53.57 -45.29
CA SER A 338 -18.52 -54.10 -46.08
C SER A 338 -18.15 -54.48 -47.52
N ILE A 339 -16.91 -54.22 -47.96
CA ILE A 339 -16.41 -54.64 -49.27
C ILE A 339 -16.32 -56.18 -49.27
N PRO A 340 -16.99 -56.89 -50.20
CA PRO A 340 -16.98 -58.34 -50.23
C PRO A 340 -15.53 -58.85 -50.37
N ARG A 341 -15.11 -59.68 -49.40
CA ARG A 341 -13.78 -60.31 -49.31
C ARG A 341 -13.59 -61.39 -50.37
N ASN A 342 -13.77 -61.08 -51.64
CA ASN A 342 -13.64 -62.05 -52.72
C ASN A 342 -12.66 -61.59 -53.79
N ASN A 343 -11.51 -61.03 -53.40
CA ASN A 343 -10.31 -61.03 -54.25
C ASN A 343 -9.04 -60.85 -53.40
N HIS A 344 -7.97 -61.56 -53.76
CA HIS A 344 -6.67 -61.49 -53.06
C HIS A 344 -6.12 -60.05 -53.02
N PHE A 345 -6.48 -59.22 -54.00
CA PHE A 345 -6.11 -57.81 -54.04
C PHE A 345 -6.84 -56.97 -52.98
N SER A 346 -8.10 -57.27 -52.64
CA SER A 346 -8.82 -56.60 -51.55
C SER A 346 -8.32 -57.08 -50.18
N VAL A 347 -7.93 -58.35 -50.04
CA VAL A 347 -7.25 -58.84 -48.83
C VAL A 347 -5.86 -58.21 -48.69
N TRP A 348 -5.11 -58.05 -49.79
CA TRP A 348 -3.80 -57.39 -49.79
C TRP A 348 -3.92 -55.89 -49.48
N LEU A 349 -4.88 -55.17 -50.08
CA LEU A 349 -5.17 -53.78 -49.74
C LEU A 349 -5.70 -53.62 -48.32
N PHE A 350 -6.55 -54.52 -47.83
CA PHE A 350 -7.03 -54.50 -46.44
C PHE A 350 -5.88 -54.79 -45.48
N LYS A 351 -4.94 -55.68 -45.83
CA LYS A 351 -3.75 -56.00 -45.03
C LYS A 351 -2.68 -54.90 -45.12
N CYS A 352 -2.57 -54.21 -46.26
CA CYS A 352 -1.68 -53.08 -46.46
C CYS A 352 -2.23 -51.81 -45.81
N LEU A 353 -3.55 -51.55 -45.88
CA LEU A 353 -4.22 -50.48 -45.12
C LEU A 353 -4.28 -50.81 -43.63
N PHE A 354 -4.47 -52.06 -43.22
CA PHE A 354 -4.35 -52.45 -41.81
C PHE A 354 -2.90 -52.30 -41.32
N SER A 355 -1.90 -52.55 -42.17
CA SER A 355 -0.47 -52.31 -41.85
C SER A 355 -0.07 -50.83 -41.89
N CYS A 356 -0.72 -50.00 -42.70
CA CYS A 356 -0.47 -48.55 -42.80
C CYS A 356 -1.34 -47.73 -41.83
N CYS A 357 -2.51 -48.24 -41.40
CA CYS A 357 -3.40 -47.59 -40.43
C CYS A 357 -3.23 -48.13 -39.00
N LEU A 358 -2.66 -49.34 -38.79
CA LEU A 358 -2.03 -49.71 -37.51
C LEU A 358 -0.56 -49.28 -37.53
N SER A 359 -0.30 -48.00 -37.77
CA SER A 359 0.98 -47.42 -37.36
C SER A 359 1.04 -47.49 -35.83
N PRO A 360 2.08 -48.11 -35.24
CA PRO A 360 2.34 -48.00 -33.81
C PRO A 360 2.42 -46.53 -33.36
N GLU A 361 2.76 -45.59 -34.26
CA GLU A 361 2.85 -44.17 -33.95
C GLU A 361 1.54 -43.51 -33.48
N LEU A 362 0.35 -43.83 -34.01
CA LEU A 362 -0.88 -43.12 -33.59
C LEU A 362 -1.40 -43.61 -32.25
N ARG A 363 -1.28 -44.91 -31.97
CA ARG A 363 -1.66 -45.49 -30.66
C ARG A 363 -0.58 -45.25 -29.60
N SER A 364 0.70 -45.22 -29.98
CA SER A 364 1.81 -44.85 -29.09
C SER A 364 1.84 -43.35 -28.83
N ASN A 365 1.51 -42.49 -29.80
CA ASN A 365 1.42 -41.04 -29.56
C ASN A 365 0.14 -40.69 -28.80
N GLU A 366 -0.98 -41.36 -29.01
CA GLU A 366 -2.21 -41.11 -28.22
C GLU A 366 -2.10 -41.69 -26.81
N MET A 367 -1.45 -42.85 -26.61
CA MET A 367 -1.13 -43.38 -25.27
C MET A 367 -0.03 -42.57 -24.59
N SER A 368 1.02 -42.17 -25.30
CA SER A 368 2.05 -41.26 -24.78
C SER A 368 1.46 -39.90 -24.45
N SER A 369 0.58 -39.35 -25.28
CA SER A 369 -0.07 -38.06 -25.02
C SER A 369 -1.13 -38.17 -23.91
N ARG A 370 -1.79 -39.32 -23.74
CA ARG A 370 -2.66 -39.59 -22.57
C ARG A 370 -1.87 -39.84 -21.29
N GLU A 371 -0.71 -40.49 -21.37
CA GLU A 371 0.22 -40.68 -20.25
C GLU A 371 0.86 -39.35 -19.86
N THR A 372 1.22 -38.48 -20.80
CA THR A 372 1.73 -37.14 -20.47
C THR A 372 0.63 -36.28 -19.85
N VAL A 373 -0.59 -36.30 -20.40
CA VAL A 373 -1.71 -35.55 -19.81
C VAL A 373 -2.10 -36.09 -18.44
N SER A 374 -2.07 -37.41 -18.22
CA SER A 374 -2.37 -37.98 -16.90
C SER A 374 -1.27 -37.69 -15.87
N VAL A 375 0.01 -37.68 -16.29
CA VAL A 375 1.15 -37.25 -15.47
C VAL A 375 1.08 -35.75 -15.18
N GLU A 376 0.68 -34.93 -16.13
CA GLU A 376 0.49 -33.48 -15.95
C GLU A 376 -0.68 -33.19 -15.00
N ILE A 377 -1.80 -33.90 -15.12
CA ILE A 377 -2.92 -33.80 -14.16
C ILE A 377 -2.47 -34.25 -12.77
N ALA A 378 -1.73 -35.36 -12.65
CA ALA A 378 -1.20 -35.82 -11.38
C ALA A 378 -0.23 -34.80 -10.75
N LYS A 379 0.64 -34.19 -11.57
CA LYS A 379 1.57 -33.14 -11.14
C LYS A 379 0.83 -31.87 -10.70
N ALA A 380 -0.18 -31.44 -11.45
CA ALA A 380 -1.02 -30.30 -11.10
C ALA A 380 -1.81 -30.53 -9.79
N LEU A 381 -2.31 -31.76 -9.59
CA LEU A 381 -2.97 -32.14 -8.34
C LEU A 381 -1.98 -32.16 -7.16
N GLU A 382 -0.76 -32.66 -7.35
CA GLU A 382 0.28 -32.67 -6.33
C GLU A 382 0.77 -31.25 -5.99
N GLU A 383 0.84 -30.36 -6.99
CA GLU A 383 1.20 -28.95 -6.81
C GLU A 383 0.09 -28.18 -6.09
N THR A 384 -1.18 -28.42 -6.44
CA THR A 384 -2.34 -27.90 -5.71
C THR A 384 -2.36 -28.41 -4.26
N ARG A 385 -1.98 -29.68 -4.05
CA ARG A 385 -1.86 -30.27 -2.71
C ARG A 385 -0.77 -29.57 -1.90
N LYS A 386 0.42 -29.34 -2.47
CA LYS A 386 1.49 -28.58 -1.81
C LYS A 386 1.07 -27.16 -1.46
N GLN A 387 0.44 -26.44 -2.39
CA GLN A 387 -0.09 -25.10 -2.13
C GLN A 387 -1.10 -25.10 -0.98
N ARG A 388 -1.98 -26.11 -0.91
CA ARG A 388 -2.93 -26.26 0.20
C ARG A 388 -2.21 -26.53 1.54
N GLU A 389 -1.18 -27.36 1.53
CA GLU A 389 -0.37 -27.65 2.73
C GLU A 389 0.42 -26.41 3.20
N GLU A 390 0.97 -25.61 2.28
CA GLU A 390 1.64 -24.33 2.58
C GLU A 390 0.66 -23.29 3.15
N LEU A 391 -0.52 -23.13 2.54
CA LEU A 391 -1.58 -22.27 3.09
C LEU A 391 -2.04 -22.74 4.47
N GLN A 392 -2.16 -24.05 4.68
CA GLN A 392 -2.50 -24.61 5.99
C GLN A 392 -1.42 -24.31 7.04
N GLN A 393 -0.14 -24.34 6.66
CA GLN A 393 0.98 -23.95 7.53
C GLN A 393 1.00 -22.44 7.81
N GLN A 394 0.70 -21.60 6.82
CA GLN A 394 0.59 -20.15 7.04
C GLN A 394 -0.56 -19.82 7.99
N VAL A 395 -1.72 -20.46 7.82
CA VAL A 395 -2.87 -20.30 8.73
C VAL A 395 -2.54 -20.80 10.13
N SER A 396 -1.80 -21.90 10.29
CA SER A 396 -1.39 -22.36 11.63
C SER A 396 -0.39 -21.41 12.29
N HIS A 397 0.55 -20.85 11.52
CA HIS A 397 1.49 -19.84 12.01
C HIS A 397 0.80 -18.54 12.42
N LEU A 398 -0.12 -18.02 11.60
CA LEU A 398 -0.91 -16.83 11.92
C LEU A 398 -1.78 -17.05 13.16
N ASN A 399 -2.41 -18.23 13.30
CA ASN A 399 -3.17 -18.58 14.50
C ASN A 399 -2.28 -18.65 15.76
N ALA A 400 -1.04 -19.11 15.64
CA ALA A 400 -0.10 -19.10 16.77
C ALA A 400 0.31 -17.67 17.16
N LEU A 401 0.59 -16.82 16.18
CA LEU A 401 0.90 -15.40 16.41
C LEU A 401 -0.28 -14.65 17.03
N ILE A 402 -1.52 -14.90 16.59
CA ILE A 402 -2.71 -14.31 17.19
C ILE A 402 -2.80 -14.70 18.68
N LYS A 403 -2.64 -15.99 19.00
CA LYS A 403 -2.64 -16.45 20.41
C LYS A 403 -1.56 -15.81 21.26
N GLU A 404 -0.36 -15.62 20.73
CA GLU A 404 0.73 -14.93 21.43
C GLU A 404 0.40 -13.45 21.66
N LYS A 405 -0.21 -12.78 20.68
CA LYS A 405 -0.66 -11.39 20.81
C LYS A 405 -1.80 -11.24 21.80
N ASP A 406 -2.76 -12.17 21.81
CA ASP A 406 -3.84 -12.19 22.79
C ASP A 406 -3.30 -12.37 24.21
N GLN A 407 -2.35 -13.29 24.42
CA GLN A 407 -1.67 -13.45 25.72
C GLN A 407 -0.93 -12.18 26.16
N LEU A 408 -0.22 -11.52 25.24
CA LEU A 408 0.44 -10.25 25.55
C LEU A 408 -0.56 -9.13 25.87
N ILE A 409 -1.72 -9.10 25.20
CA ILE A 409 -2.79 -8.13 25.52
C ILE A 409 -3.33 -8.41 26.93
N ASP A 410 -3.61 -9.66 27.27
CA ASP A 410 -4.08 -10.06 28.60
C ASP A 410 -3.06 -9.66 29.68
N GLU A 411 -1.77 -9.96 29.49
CA GLU A 411 -0.69 -9.57 30.40
C GLU A 411 -0.58 -8.04 30.57
N LYS A 412 -0.73 -7.28 29.46
CA LYS A 412 -0.70 -5.82 29.51
C LYS A 412 -1.94 -5.24 30.20
N CYS A 413 -3.11 -5.83 30.00
CA CYS A 413 -4.33 -5.44 30.69
C CYS A 413 -4.21 -5.68 32.20
N ASP A 414 -3.64 -6.80 32.63
CA ASP A 414 -3.39 -7.10 34.05
C ASP A 414 -2.39 -6.13 34.68
N LEU A 415 -1.33 -5.78 33.96
CA LEU A 415 -0.36 -4.77 34.43
C LEU A 415 -0.99 -3.37 34.55
N LEU A 416 -1.83 -2.98 33.59
CA LEU A 416 -2.53 -1.70 33.64
C LEU A 416 -3.56 -1.66 34.77
N LEU A 417 -4.25 -2.77 35.05
CA LEU A 417 -5.13 -2.90 36.21
C LEU A 417 -4.36 -2.70 37.51
N LYS A 418 -3.21 -3.36 37.67
CA LYS A 418 -2.34 -3.18 38.85
C LYS A 418 -1.86 -1.75 39.00
N GLN A 419 -1.38 -1.11 37.93
CA GLN A 419 -0.96 0.31 37.97
C GLN A 419 -2.12 1.24 38.32
N LYS A 420 -3.34 0.96 37.83
CA LYS A 420 -4.54 1.72 38.17
C LYS A 420 -4.94 1.55 39.63
N GLU A 421 -4.81 0.35 40.17
CA GLU A 421 -5.03 0.06 41.59
C GLU A 421 -3.99 0.76 42.47
N GLU A 422 -2.71 0.76 42.09
CA GLU A 422 -1.64 1.50 42.77
C GLU A 422 -1.89 3.01 42.75
N LEU A 423 -2.31 3.59 41.61
CA LEU A 423 -2.66 5.01 41.53
C LEU A 423 -3.88 5.36 42.39
N ASN A 424 -4.89 4.49 42.43
CA ASN A 424 -6.03 4.68 43.32
C ASN A 424 -5.63 4.60 44.79
N GLN A 425 -4.75 3.68 45.17
CA GLN A 425 -4.21 3.59 46.52
C GLN A 425 -3.40 4.83 46.87
N LEU A 426 -2.52 5.32 45.99
CA LEU A 426 -1.76 6.56 46.20
C LEU A 426 -2.67 7.78 46.31
N SER A 427 -3.71 7.87 45.50
CA SER A 427 -4.71 8.96 45.59
C SER A 427 -5.50 8.90 46.91
N GLN A 428 -5.86 7.70 47.37
CA GLN A 428 -6.52 7.50 48.65
C GLN A 428 -5.58 7.76 49.84
N GLU A 429 -4.30 7.40 49.72
CA GLU A 429 -3.25 7.76 50.67
C GLU A 429 -3.00 9.26 50.73
N GLU A 430 -3.01 9.95 49.59
CA GLU A 430 -2.88 11.42 49.52
C GLU A 430 -4.09 12.10 50.16
N SER A 431 -5.29 11.54 49.94
CA SER A 431 -6.53 12.02 50.55
C SER A 431 -6.60 11.73 52.07
N THR A 432 -6.01 10.65 52.55
CA THR A 432 -5.90 10.34 53.99
C THR A 432 -4.75 11.09 54.66
N ARG A 433 -3.63 11.35 53.97
CA ARG A 433 -2.56 12.28 54.41
C ARG A 433 -3.09 13.71 54.54
N ALA A 434 -3.98 14.15 53.65
CA ALA A 434 -4.63 15.45 53.75
C ALA A 434 -5.53 15.56 55.00
N LEU A 435 -6.19 14.47 55.41
CA LEU A 435 -7.00 14.43 56.64
C LEU A 435 -6.17 14.27 57.92
N ASN A 436 -5.01 13.61 57.85
CA ASN A 436 -4.11 13.44 59.00
C ASN A 436 -3.26 14.68 59.31
N ASN A 437 -3.18 15.67 58.40
CA ASN A 437 -2.36 16.87 58.60
C ASN A 437 -3.03 17.95 59.47
N GLU A 438 -4.22 17.68 60.03
CA GLU A 438 -4.88 18.53 61.05
C GLU A 438 -4.59 18.13 62.50
N HIS A 439 -3.79 17.10 62.77
CA HIS A 439 -3.40 16.73 64.14
C HIS A 439 -1.89 16.54 64.29
N CYS A 440 -1.22 17.60 64.74
CA CYS A 440 0.14 17.54 65.29
C CYS A 440 0.09 16.92 66.70
N PRO A 441 1.02 16.03 67.06
CA PRO A 441 2.09 16.46 67.96
C PRO A 441 3.49 15.84 67.68
N SER A 442 4.52 16.62 67.98
CA SER A 442 5.94 16.25 68.19
C SER A 442 6.14 15.66 69.61
N PRO A 443 7.32 15.15 70.06
CA PRO A 443 8.56 14.67 69.41
C PRO A 443 8.95 13.22 69.87
N GLU A 444 10.14 12.76 69.47
CA GLU A 444 11.04 11.77 70.14
C GLU A 444 11.35 10.44 69.40
N ASN A 445 12.67 10.28 69.16
CA ASN A 445 13.51 9.10 69.32
C ASN A 445 13.35 7.83 68.45
N SER A 446 14.55 7.32 68.10
CA SER A 446 14.92 5.96 67.71
C SER A 446 14.68 5.59 66.23
N VAL A 447 15.74 5.58 65.40
CA VAL A 447 16.72 4.48 65.16
C VAL A 447 16.29 3.65 63.94
N VAL A 448 17.05 3.90 62.87
CA VAL A 448 17.56 2.96 61.84
C VAL A 448 16.54 2.25 60.96
N GLU A 449 16.56 2.56 59.66
CA GLU A 449 16.96 1.57 58.65
C GLU A 449 17.43 2.21 57.33
N GLN A 450 18.31 1.46 56.67
CA GLN A 450 19.38 1.88 55.77
C GLN A 450 18.90 2.39 54.41
N ASN A 451 19.54 3.44 53.87
CA ASN A 451 19.65 3.66 52.43
C ASN A 451 21.03 4.24 52.09
N GLY A 452 21.59 3.74 51.00
CA GLY A 452 23.03 3.74 50.69
C GLY A 452 23.75 5.08 50.69
N GLU A 453 24.97 5.03 51.20
CA GLU A 453 25.99 6.07 51.18
C GLU A 453 26.39 6.41 49.73
N VAL A 454 25.81 7.46 49.16
CA VAL A 454 26.42 8.16 48.03
C VAL A 454 27.58 8.96 48.60
N ALA A 455 28.81 8.59 48.21
CA ALA A 455 30.02 9.20 48.74
C ALA A 455 29.94 10.73 48.57
N ALA A 456 30.16 11.49 49.65
CA ALA A 456 30.11 12.96 49.64
C ALA A 456 31.03 13.57 48.57
N ALA A 457 32.05 12.84 48.12
CA ALA A 457 32.92 13.19 47.01
C ALA A 457 32.19 13.34 45.66
N ASP A 458 31.22 12.47 45.36
CA ASP A 458 30.48 12.50 44.08
C ASP A 458 29.52 13.70 44.03
N VAL A 459 28.91 14.05 45.16
CA VAL A 459 28.08 15.25 45.28
C VAL A 459 28.92 16.52 45.11
N ILE A 460 30.12 16.56 45.68
CA ILE A 460 31.05 17.69 45.51
C ILE A 460 31.53 17.79 44.06
N GLN A 461 31.83 16.67 43.41
CA GLN A 461 32.26 16.64 42.02
C GLN A 461 31.16 17.13 41.08
N LEU A 462 29.93 16.62 41.26
CA LEU A 462 28.78 17.08 40.48
C LEU A 462 28.47 18.56 40.72
N GLN A 463 28.60 19.07 41.95
CA GLN A 463 28.45 20.50 42.23
C GLN A 463 29.52 21.36 41.55
N LYS A 464 30.75 20.86 41.44
CA LYS A 464 31.84 21.55 40.75
C LYS A 464 31.61 21.59 39.25
N ASP A 465 31.24 20.46 38.65
CA ASP A 465 30.97 20.35 37.22
C ASP A 465 29.75 21.21 36.83
N ASN A 466 28.72 21.29 37.68
CA ASN A 466 27.57 22.16 37.46
C ASN A 466 27.97 23.65 37.44
N ARG A 467 28.84 24.09 38.38
CA ARG A 467 29.37 25.46 38.38
C ARG A 467 30.19 25.77 37.13
N GLU A 468 30.97 24.81 36.65
CA GLU A 468 31.82 24.98 35.47
C GLU A 468 30.97 25.06 34.18
N LEU A 469 29.91 24.26 34.08
CA LEU A 469 28.93 24.33 33.00
C LEU A 469 28.13 25.64 33.03
N GLU A 470 27.70 26.11 34.21
CA GLU A 470 27.04 27.41 34.38
C GLU A 470 27.95 28.56 33.91
N GLN A 471 29.24 28.51 34.24
CA GLN A 471 30.21 29.50 33.78
C GLN A 471 30.39 29.47 32.25
N GLN A 472 30.48 28.28 31.64
CA GLN A 472 30.54 28.16 30.18
C GLN A 472 29.27 28.66 29.48
N ILE A 473 28.09 28.44 30.06
CA ILE A 473 26.83 28.97 29.55
C ILE A 473 26.84 30.50 29.62
N ALA A 474 27.31 31.09 30.73
CA ALA A 474 27.42 32.54 30.87
C ALA A 474 28.38 33.16 29.83
N GLU A 475 29.52 32.53 29.57
CA GLU A 475 30.49 32.98 28.57
C GLU A 475 29.92 32.86 27.14
N LYS A 476 29.28 31.74 26.80
CA LYS A 476 28.62 31.57 25.50
C LYS A 476 27.49 32.59 25.29
N ASN A 477 26.71 32.88 26.32
CA ASN A 477 25.68 33.92 26.26
C ASN A 477 26.27 35.32 26.02
N LYS A 478 27.44 35.63 26.60
CA LYS A 478 28.17 36.88 26.32
C LYS A 478 28.63 36.96 24.87
N MET A 479 29.12 35.85 24.31
CA MET A 479 29.52 35.76 22.89
C MET A 479 28.32 35.93 21.94
N ILE A 480 27.17 35.32 22.25
CA ILE A 480 25.94 35.48 21.48
C ILE A 480 25.52 36.95 21.45
N LYS A 481 25.54 37.65 22.60
CA LYS A 481 25.24 39.09 22.65
C LYS A 481 26.19 39.92 21.78
N GLN A 482 27.49 39.62 21.80
CA GLN A 482 28.46 40.30 20.94
C GLN A 482 28.23 40.05 19.45
N LEU A 483 27.86 38.82 19.06
CA LEU A 483 27.53 38.50 17.67
C LEU A 483 26.22 39.17 17.22
N GLN A 484 25.20 39.20 18.09
CA GLN A 484 23.95 39.92 17.83
C GLN A 484 24.19 41.43 17.68
N GLN A 485 25.06 42.02 18.50
CA GLN A 485 25.47 43.42 18.37
C GLN A 485 26.15 43.70 17.02
N ARG A 486 27.11 42.85 16.60
CA ARG A 486 27.75 42.95 15.28
C ARG A 486 26.77 42.81 14.13
N MET A 487 25.80 41.90 14.24
CA MET A 487 24.73 41.73 13.25
C MET A 487 23.83 42.96 13.17
N ALA A 488 23.53 43.61 14.29
CA ALA A 488 22.74 44.84 14.31
C ALA A 488 23.50 46.04 13.69
N GLU A 489 24.80 46.15 13.94
CA GLU A 489 25.67 47.14 13.31
C GLU A 489 25.76 46.91 11.79
N LEU A 490 25.98 45.67 11.35
CA LEU A 490 25.98 45.29 9.93
C LEU A 490 24.63 45.58 9.25
N LYS A 491 23.51 45.29 9.93
CA LYS A 491 22.17 45.65 9.42
C LYS A 491 22.02 47.17 9.27
N LYS A 492 22.49 47.97 10.23
CA LYS A 492 22.47 49.43 10.12
C LYS A 492 23.33 49.94 8.96
N THR A 493 24.49 49.34 8.71
CA THR A 493 25.36 49.68 7.58
C THR A 493 24.71 49.31 6.24
N LEU A 494 24.17 48.10 6.11
CA LEU A 494 23.44 47.64 4.91
C LEU A 494 22.19 48.48 4.63
N GLN A 495 21.45 48.87 5.66
CA GLN A 495 20.24 49.68 5.50
C GLN A 495 20.55 51.15 5.14
N LYS A 496 21.76 51.64 5.48
CA LYS A 496 22.28 52.95 5.02
C LYS A 496 22.79 52.89 3.58
N GLU A 497 23.41 51.79 3.15
CA GLU A 497 23.85 51.56 1.78
C GLU A 497 22.68 51.44 0.79
N LEU A 498 21.57 50.82 1.22
CA LEU A 498 20.36 50.65 0.39
C LEU A 498 19.48 51.92 0.25
N LYS A 499 19.82 53.04 0.90
CA LYS A 499 18.99 54.26 0.92
C LYS A 499 19.47 55.38 -0.01
N ILE A 500 20.33 55.10 -0.99
CA ILE A 500 20.80 56.11 -1.97
C ILE A 500 20.08 55.93 -3.33
N ARG A 501 19.14 56.88 -3.58
CA ARG A 501 18.67 57.47 -4.86
C ARG A 501 17.50 56.86 -5.68
N PRO A 502 16.72 57.71 -6.42
CA PRO A 502 15.26 57.86 -6.22
C PRO A 502 14.40 57.85 -7.52
N ASP A 503 13.12 58.20 -7.36
CA ASP A 503 12.09 58.71 -8.33
C ASP A 503 11.34 57.74 -9.27
N SER A 504 10.04 57.53 -9.01
CA SER A 504 8.96 58.20 -9.75
C SER A 504 7.55 57.75 -9.33
N GLU A 505 6.78 58.75 -8.89
CA GLU A 505 5.35 59.00 -9.13
C GLU A 505 4.23 58.17 -8.43
N VAL A 506 3.30 58.96 -7.88
CA VAL A 506 2.10 58.77 -7.03
C VAL A 506 0.89 58.78 -8.01
N PRO A 507 -0.38 58.33 -7.73
CA PRO A 507 -1.09 58.65 -6.49
C PRO A 507 -2.25 57.78 -5.94
N GLU A 508 -2.44 57.98 -4.63
CA GLU A 508 -3.70 58.04 -3.86
C GLU A 508 -4.66 56.84 -3.84
N LEU A 509 -4.86 56.27 -2.65
CA LEU A 509 -6.09 56.53 -1.89
C LEU A 509 -5.86 56.27 -0.40
N ARG A 510 -6.36 57.21 0.39
CA ARG A 510 -6.29 57.33 1.84
C ARG A 510 -7.30 56.41 2.51
N THR A 511 -6.94 55.83 3.65
CA THR A 511 -7.79 55.86 4.85
C THR A 511 -6.91 55.72 6.10
N ASN A 512 -6.86 56.81 6.87
CA ASN A 512 -6.42 56.83 8.25
C ASN A 512 -7.60 56.40 9.15
N SER A 513 -7.31 55.66 10.22
CA SER A 513 -7.94 55.79 11.55
C SER A 513 -7.21 54.85 12.50
N GLU A 514 -6.31 55.38 13.32
CA GLU A 514 -6.57 55.75 14.73
C GLU A 514 -6.94 54.56 15.63
N VAL A 515 -5.98 54.24 16.51
CA VAL A 515 -6.14 53.42 17.71
C VAL A 515 -6.88 54.25 18.76
N PRO A 516 -7.71 53.64 19.62
CA PRO A 516 -7.34 53.67 21.03
C PRO A 516 -7.55 52.34 21.76
N ASN A 517 -6.57 52.03 22.62
CA ASN A 517 -6.59 50.98 23.64
C ASN A 517 -7.79 51.14 24.59
N ALA A 518 -8.42 50.02 24.95
CA ALA A 518 -8.41 49.46 26.31
C ALA A 518 -9.55 48.45 26.51
N SER A 519 -9.22 47.17 26.77
CA SER A 519 -9.69 46.47 27.98
C SER A 519 -9.12 45.06 28.02
N VAL A 520 -8.56 44.75 29.19
CA VAL A 520 -8.08 43.47 29.67
C VAL A 520 -9.00 42.29 29.30
N THR A 521 -8.44 41.25 28.68
CA THR A 521 -8.88 39.87 28.95
C THR A 521 -7.68 38.94 28.83
N VAL A 522 -7.47 38.16 29.87
CA VAL A 522 -6.48 37.10 30.00
C VAL A 522 -6.66 36.11 28.84
N THR A 523 -5.70 36.04 27.92
CA THR A 523 -5.62 34.93 26.97
C THR A 523 -4.46 34.04 27.36
N ASN A 524 -4.83 32.83 27.79
CA ASN A 524 -3.93 31.76 28.17
C ASN A 524 -2.82 31.56 27.13
N ASN A 525 -1.59 31.36 27.60
CA ASN A 525 -0.45 30.96 26.76
C ASN A 525 -0.60 29.54 26.16
N SER A 526 -1.70 28.82 26.45
CA SER A 526 -2.01 27.50 25.89
C SER A 526 -2.46 27.53 24.43
N ASP A 527 -3.18 28.58 24.00
CA ASP A 527 -3.71 28.65 22.62
C ASP A 527 -2.61 28.77 21.55
N LEU A 528 -1.46 29.37 21.89
CA LEU A 528 -0.31 29.48 20.97
C LEU A 528 0.55 28.22 20.93
N ASN A 529 0.45 27.37 21.95
CA ASN A 529 1.10 26.06 21.96
C ASN A 529 0.25 25.06 21.18
N ASP A 530 -1.06 25.03 21.43
CA ASP A 530 -2.02 24.24 20.66
C ASP A 530 -2.00 24.66 19.19
N SER A 531 -1.98 25.95 18.86
CA SER A 531 -1.86 26.40 17.46
C SER A 531 -0.53 26.01 16.80
N ARG A 532 0.57 25.89 17.56
CA ARG A 532 1.88 25.44 17.01
C ARG A 532 1.91 23.93 16.85
N GLU A 533 1.36 23.21 17.81
CA GLU A 533 1.28 21.76 17.86
C GLU A 533 0.31 21.24 16.79
N ILE A 534 -0.86 21.88 16.63
CA ILE A 534 -1.78 21.68 15.51
C ILE A 534 -1.09 21.96 14.17
N ASN A 535 -0.25 22.99 14.06
CA ASN A 535 0.50 23.27 12.84
C ASN A 535 1.56 22.21 12.53
N PHE A 536 2.29 21.69 13.53
CA PHE A 536 3.26 20.62 13.32
C PHE A 536 2.59 19.27 13.08
N GLU A 537 1.43 19.02 13.67
CA GLU A 537 0.64 17.81 13.46
C GLU A 537 -0.03 17.83 12.09
N TYR A 538 -0.54 18.99 11.65
CA TYR A 538 -1.06 19.18 10.30
C TYR A 538 0.06 19.13 9.26
N LEU A 539 1.23 19.74 9.53
CA LEU A 539 2.40 19.66 8.65
C LEU A 539 2.94 18.23 8.59
N LYS A 540 2.98 17.51 9.70
CA LYS A 540 3.32 16.08 9.75
C LYS A 540 2.33 15.28 8.91
N HIS A 541 1.02 15.58 9.00
CA HIS A 541 0.01 14.92 8.18
C HIS A 541 0.16 15.26 6.69
N VAL A 542 0.45 16.51 6.35
CA VAL A 542 0.69 16.96 4.97
C VAL A 542 1.94 16.30 4.40
N VAL A 543 3.03 16.22 5.15
CA VAL A 543 4.27 15.54 4.74
C VAL A 543 4.05 14.03 4.61
N LEU A 544 3.36 13.39 5.56
CA LEU A 544 3.05 11.97 5.51
C LEU A 544 2.12 11.64 4.32
N LYS A 545 1.10 12.46 4.09
CA LYS A 545 0.18 12.36 2.96
C LYS A 545 0.91 12.58 1.65
N PHE A 546 1.73 13.62 1.55
CA PHE A 546 2.57 13.89 0.38
C PHE A 546 3.52 12.72 0.04
N MET A 547 4.13 12.09 1.05
CA MET A 547 5.00 10.92 0.86
C MET A 547 4.23 9.63 0.53
N SER A 548 2.92 9.59 0.77
CA SER A 548 2.07 8.40 0.60
C SER A 548 1.04 8.52 -0.55
N CYS A 549 0.91 9.70 -1.16
CA CYS A 549 -0.04 10.02 -2.23
C CYS A 549 0.30 9.35 -3.58
N ARG A 550 -0.73 9.21 -4.44
CA ARG A 550 -0.59 8.79 -5.86
C ARG A 550 0.00 9.93 -6.71
N GLU A 551 0.56 9.60 -7.87
CA GLU A 551 1.35 10.53 -8.71
C GLU A 551 0.58 11.81 -9.06
N SER A 552 -0.70 11.71 -9.43
CA SER A 552 -1.56 12.86 -9.74
C SER A 552 -1.88 13.73 -8.52
N GLU A 553 -2.03 13.17 -7.34
CA GLU A 553 -2.36 13.92 -6.11
C GLU A 553 -1.14 14.66 -5.55
N ALA A 554 0.06 14.09 -5.70
CA ALA A 554 1.29 14.72 -5.25
C ALA A 554 1.60 16.03 -6.00
N PHE A 555 1.28 16.12 -7.30
CA PHE A 555 1.36 17.38 -8.04
C PHE A 555 0.37 18.44 -7.56
N HIS A 556 -0.86 18.04 -7.21
CA HIS A 556 -1.85 18.96 -6.64
C HIS A 556 -1.42 19.45 -5.24
N LEU A 557 -0.81 18.57 -4.43
CA LEU A 557 -0.24 18.93 -3.14
C LEU A 557 0.95 19.88 -3.26
N ILE A 558 1.85 19.66 -4.23
CA ILE A 558 2.94 20.63 -4.52
C ILE A 558 2.34 21.99 -4.84
N LYS A 559 1.30 22.06 -5.65
CA LYS A 559 0.63 23.32 -6.02
C LYS A 559 -0.02 24.00 -4.81
N ALA A 560 -0.72 23.24 -3.96
CA ALA A 560 -1.35 23.75 -2.75
C ALA A 560 -0.30 24.26 -1.74
N VAL A 561 0.75 23.50 -1.50
CA VAL A 561 1.86 23.89 -0.60
C VAL A 561 2.63 25.08 -1.14
N SER A 562 2.81 25.18 -2.47
CA SER A 562 3.47 26.32 -3.11
C SER A 562 2.68 27.62 -2.92
N VAL A 563 1.34 27.56 -2.98
CA VAL A 563 0.48 28.73 -2.71
C VAL A 563 0.46 29.06 -1.21
N LEU A 564 0.38 28.07 -0.33
CA LEU A 564 0.32 28.28 1.12
C LEU A 564 1.64 28.80 1.71
N LEU A 565 2.77 28.38 1.16
CA LEU A 565 4.11 28.76 1.62
C LEU A 565 4.80 29.79 0.71
N ASN A 566 4.08 30.33 -0.29
CA ASN A 566 4.58 31.30 -1.26
C ASN A 566 5.90 30.88 -1.93
N PHE A 567 5.96 29.66 -2.45
CA PHE A 567 7.12 29.23 -3.24
C PHE A 567 7.22 30.04 -4.53
N SER A 568 8.45 30.35 -4.91
CA SER A 568 8.75 30.82 -6.26
C SER A 568 8.42 29.75 -7.31
N GLN A 569 8.21 30.18 -8.55
CA GLN A 569 7.92 29.25 -9.65
C GLN A 569 9.08 28.27 -9.87
N GLU A 570 10.31 28.70 -9.59
CA GLU A 570 11.53 27.89 -9.64
C GLU A 570 11.56 26.81 -8.56
N GLU A 571 11.16 27.12 -7.33
CA GLU A 571 11.09 26.16 -6.21
C GLU A 571 9.99 25.12 -6.44
N GLU A 572 8.82 25.53 -6.92
CA GLU A 572 7.74 24.61 -7.30
C GLU A 572 8.19 23.63 -8.40
N ASN A 573 8.85 24.15 -9.45
CA ASN A 573 9.32 23.33 -10.57
C ASN A 573 10.43 22.36 -10.16
N MET A 574 11.33 22.76 -9.26
CA MET A 574 12.35 21.87 -8.70
C MET A 574 11.74 20.69 -7.94
N LEU A 575 10.67 20.93 -7.18
CA LEU A 575 9.96 19.86 -6.45
C LEU A 575 9.23 18.92 -7.40
N LYS A 576 8.63 19.45 -8.47
CA LYS A 576 8.02 18.65 -9.55
C LYS A 576 9.04 17.74 -10.25
N GLU A 577 10.17 18.29 -10.69
CA GLU A 577 11.24 17.52 -11.34
C GLU A 577 11.85 16.46 -10.39
N THR A 578 11.96 16.77 -9.10
CA THR A 578 12.47 15.83 -8.09
C THR A 578 11.50 14.69 -7.81
N LEU A 579 10.19 14.98 -7.78
CA LEU A 579 9.15 13.98 -7.62
C LEU A 579 9.09 13.05 -8.83
N GLU A 580 9.11 13.61 -10.05
CA GLU A 580 9.12 12.87 -11.31
C GLU A 580 10.36 11.97 -11.44
N TYR A 581 11.54 12.46 -11.02
CA TYR A 581 12.75 11.62 -10.94
C TYR A 581 12.60 10.47 -9.93
N LYS A 582 12.05 10.74 -8.74
CA LYS A 582 11.89 9.70 -7.71
C LYS A 582 10.90 8.61 -8.10
N MET A 583 9.95 8.92 -8.97
CA MET A 583 8.93 7.98 -9.45
C MET A 583 9.31 7.34 -10.81
N SER A 584 10.32 7.85 -11.51
CA SER A 584 10.81 7.31 -12.79
C SER A 584 11.92 6.26 -12.61
N TRP A 585 11.76 5.09 -13.24
CA TRP A 585 12.76 4.01 -13.22
C TRP A 585 14.06 4.34 -13.99
N PHE A 586 14.00 5.30 -14.92
CA PHE A 586 15.11 5.62 -15.85
C PHE A 586 15.58 7.07 -15.80
N GLY A 587 15.05 7.88 -14.88
CA GLY A 587 15.42 9.29 -14.74
C GLY A 587 16.84 9.48 -14.22
N SER A 588 17.52 10.54 -14.64
CA SER A 588 18.75 11.03 -14.01
C SER A 588 18.43 12.12 -13.01
N LYS A 589 19.03 12.09 -11.82
CA LYS A 589 18.77 13.03 -10.72
C LYS A 589 18.87 14.49 -11.22
N PRO A 590 17.82 15.32 -11.06
CA PRO A 590 17.85 16.69 -11.57
C PRO A 590 19.01 17.46 -10.95
N SER A 591 19.72 18.24 -11.77
CA SER A 591 20.86 19.04 -11.33
C SER A 591 20.37 20.18 -10.43
N PRO A 592 20.95 20.41 -9.25
CA PRO A 592 20.54 21.52 -8.38
C PRO A 592 20.97 22.84 -9.04
N LYS A 593 20.09 23.43 -9.85
CA LYS A 593 20.25 24.80 -10.32
C LYS A 593 19.90 25.71 -9.15
N GLY A 594 20.92 26.16 -8.44
CA GLY A 594 20.78 27.07 -7.30
C GLY A 594 20.53 26.33 -5.98
N SER A 595 21.61 25.96 -5.29
CA SER A 595 21.53 25.50 -3.91
C SER A 595 21.10 26.67 -3.02
N ILE A 596 19.83 26.74 -2.64
CA ILE A 596 19.47 27.37 -1.35
C ILE A 596 19.91 26.36 -0.29
N ARG A 597 21.08 26.62 0.29
CA ARG A 597 21.64 25.89 1.42
C ARG A 597 20.68 26.03 2.61
N PRO A 598 20.08 24.95 3.15
CA PRO A 598 19.54 25.01 4.50
C PRO A 598 20.73 25.23 5.42
N SER A 599 20.78 26.38 6.08
CA SER A 599 21.84 26.70 7.01
C SER A 599 21.65 25.90 8.29
N ILE A 600 22.11 24.65 8.32
CA ILE A 600 22.22 23.88 9.57
C ILE A 600 23.55 23.09 9.56
N SER A 601 24.53 23.69 10.25
CA SER A 601 25.69 23.13 10.96
C SER A 601 26.59 22.02 10.38
N SER A 602 27.88 22.33 10.41
CA SER A 602 29.15 21.57 10.37
C SER A 602 29.20 20.17 11.06
N PRO A 603 30.30 19.39 10.84
CA PRO A 603 30.27 17.93 10.63
C PRO A 603 30.46 17.05 11.88
N ARG A 604 30.13 15.76 11.68
CA ARG A 604 30.30 14.59 12.56
C ARG A 604 31.59 14.58 13.39
N THR A 605 31.46 14.14 14.65
CA THR A 605 32.50 13.40 15.38
C THR A 605 31.95 12.09 15.91
N LEU A 606 32.81 11.07 15.84
CA LEU A 606 32.61 9.66 16.20
C LEU A 606 32.25 9.46 17.68
N TRP A 607 31.50 8.38 17.91
CA TRP A 607 31.23 7.73 19.19
C TRP A 607 32.50 7.16 19.86
N PRO A 608 32.53 7.03 21.20
CA PRO A 608 32.91 5.81 21.89
C PRO A 608 31.75 4.81 21.94
#